data_AF-A0A955WW66-F1
#
_entry.id   AF-A0A955WW66-F1
#
_cell.length_a   1.000
_cell.length_b   1.000
_cell.length_c   1.000
_cell.angle_alpha   90.00
_cell.angle_beta   90.00
_cell.angle_gamma   90.00
#
_symmetry.space_group_name_H-M   'P 1'
#
loop_
_entity.id
_entity.type
_entity.pdbx_description
1 polymer ?
#
loop_
_entity_poly.entity_id
_entity_poly.type
_entity_poly.pdbx_seq_one_letter_code
_entity_poly.pdbx_strand_id
1 'polypeptide(L)'
;MAVFRIRRADEIAQSITDRVVSRAPDLTDVEPGSNLSQIIGAVARQGEQWHISTAQLLELFSIFRARGADLDARAADYLPAGIRRGEGSRALGSLRWTRVTATPSAVVIPAGTLVARPGSDPAVVYVTTAPGEIPAGGTQSVRTDGPPGDIPARARDVGAKGNADIETVTLDLGPIPGADAVSNPTPFTGGADVEGDDAFRARIVERVASLARCTPPSIEARVKEADYNGQRALLAKVVQSPWKVAFATVYVDDGAGTAESFTTTGGVEILTAAGGATGGESRFYTQEWPLRQDAWTLTLTPFATGVPGVLVEGTDYEVTPSQGLFVLSPTLYPTGLAAGDVLTIAPYEYYTGLLALCQRLIDGDVSDPVNFPVWRAAGVELRVRPPRLRWLTIECTVAVVDGYDRDAVRDRVRRAIANYIAGLDIGADVILAELIERAMAVAGMFDVRFLAPLGNTAVADDEIARIRSTNLTVN
;
A
#
# COMPACT_ATOMS: atom_id res chain seq x y z
N MET A 1 -12.95 19.89 -31.16
CA MET A 1 -12.93 20.94 -30.12
C MET A 1 -11.70 21.80 -30.32
N ALA A 2 -11.81 23.13 -30.22
CA ALA A 2 -10.65 24.02 -30.28
C ALA A 2 -9.81 23.83 -29.00
N VAL A 3 -8.54 23.48 -29.16
CA VAL A 3 -7.60 23.34 -28.05
C VAL A 3 -7.09 24.73 -27.67
N PHE A 4 -7.15 25.10 -26.39
CA PHE A 4 -6.58 26.35 -25.92
C PHE A 4 -5.07 26.35 -26.17
N ARG A 5 -4.58 27.33 -26.93
CA ARG A 5 -3.17 27.54 -27.23
C ARG A 5 -2.73 28.87 -26.65
N ILE A 6 -1.62 28.84 -25.90
CA ILE A 6 -0.95 30.06 -25.44
C ILE A 6 -0.41 30.80 -26.66
N ARG A 7 -0.83 32.05 -26.85
CA ARG A 7 -0.28 32.94 -27.87
C ARG A 7 0.86 33.74 -27.26
N ARG A 8 1.99 33.80 -27.98
CA ARG A 8 3.16 34.56 -27.54
C ARG A 8 2.94 36.06 -27.76
N ALA A 9 3.67 36.91 -27.02
CA ALA A 9 3.56 38.36 -27.17
C ALA A 9 3.75 38.81 -28.64
N ASP A 10 4.68 38.22 -29.38
CA ASP A 10 4.94 38.59 -30.78
C ASP A 10 3.72 38.29 -31.69
N GLU A 11 3.10 37.12 -31.51
CA GLU A 11 1.90 36.71 -32.26
C GLU A 11 0.70 37.60 -31.93
N ILE A 12 0.60 38.07 -30.69
CA ILE A 12 -0.45 38.98 -30.24
C ILE A 12 -0.20 40.38 -30.78
N ALA A 13 1.04 40.88 -30.68
CA ALA A 13 1.44 42.19 -31.18
C ALA A 13 1.16 42.30 -32.67
N GLN A 14 1.56 41.31 -33.47
CA GLN A 14 1.30 41.30 -34.91
C GLN A 14 -0.20 41.33 -35.22
N SER A 15 -1.00 40.53 -34.51
CA SER A 15 -2.45 40.53 -34.67
C SER A 15 -3.12 41.84 -34.25
N ILE A 16 -2.56 42.56 -33.27
CA ILE A 16 -3.04 43.89 -32.87
C ILE A 16 -2.65 44.91 -33.94
N THR A 17 -1.41 44.88 -34.44
CA THR A 17 -0.93 45.74 -35.52
C THR A 17 -1.79 45.58 -36.78
N ASP A 18 -2.07 44.36 -37.22
CA ASP A 18 -2.94 44.09 -38.38
C ASP A 18 -4.36 44.69 -38.18
N ARG A 19 -4.89 44.63 -36.95
CA ARG A 19 -6.19 45.23 -36.60
C ARG A 19 -6.16 46.75 -36.56
N VAL A 20 -5.04 47.35 -36.13
CA VAL A 20 -4.87 48.81 -36.08
C VAL A 20 -4.76 49.35 -37.51
N VAL A 21 -3.89 48.77 -38.34
CA VAL A 21 -3.68 49.18 -39.74
C VAL A 21 -4.97 49.03 -40.57
N SER A 22 -5.75 47.97 -40.34
CA SER A 22 -7.02 47.76 -41.06
C SER A 22 -8.16 48.70 -40.63
N ARG A 23 -8.18 49.17 -39.37
CA ARG A 23 -9.27 50.03 -38.86
C ARG A 23 -8.96 51.52 -38.91
N ALA A 24 -7.70 51.90 -38.81
CA ALA A 24 -7.26 53.29 -38.75
C ALA A 24 -6.09 53.50 -39.73
N PRO A 25 -6.38 53.74 -41.02
CA PRO A 25 -5.34 53.88 -42.05
C PRO A 25 -4.43 55.10 -41.84
N ASP A 26 -4.86 56.09 -41.04
CA ASP A 26 -4.06 57.28 -40.71
C ASP A 26 -2.93 57.00 -39.70
N LEU A 27 -2.96 55.84 -39.02
CA LEU A 27 -1.92 55.42 -38.07
C LEU A 27 -0.88 54.54 -38.79
N THR A 28 0.10 55.18 -39.44
CA THR A 28 1.09 54.50 -40.29
C THR A 28 2.40 54.18 -39.59
N ASP A 29 2.70 54.79 -38.44
CA ASP A 29 3.97 54.63 -37.72
C ASP A 29 3.98 53.37 -36.82
N VAL A 30 4.08 52.21 -37.45
CA VAL A 30 4.12 50.88 -36.82
C VAL A 30 5.51 50.25 -36.83
N GLU A 31 6.56 51.02 -37.15
CA GLU A 31 7.92 50.51 -37.20
C GLU A 31 8.42 50.07 -35.80
N PRO A 32 9.35 49.08 -35.75
CA PRO A 32 9.96 48.66 -34.49
C PRO A 32 10.62 49.85 -33.77
N GLY A 33 10.12 50.19 -32.59
CA GLY A 33 10.63 51.31 -31.78
C GLY A 33 9.73 52.54 -31.73
N SER A 34 8.69 52.63 -32.57
CA SER A 34 7.71 53.73 -32.51
C SER A 34 6.95 53.75 -31.19
N ASN A 35 6.43 54.91 -30.78
CA ASN A 35 5.63 55.05 -29.55
C ASN A 35 4.41 54.12 -29.58
N LEU A 36 3.79 53.95 -30.76
CA LEU A 36 2.65 53.06 -30.96
C LEU A 36 3.07 51.58 -30.86
N SER A 37 4.20 51.21 -31.43
CA SER A 37 4.80 49.87 -31.32
C SER A 37 5.13 49.51 -29.88
N GLN A 38 5.65 50.46 -29.08
CA GLN A 38 5.92 50.25 -27.65
C GLN A 38 4.63 50.02 -26.84
N ILE A 39 3.56 50.77 -27.13
CA ILE A 39 2.25 50.58 -26.48
C ILE A 39 1.64 49.23 -26.87
N ILE A 40 1.67 48.86 -28.15
CA ILE A 40 1.20 47.54 -28.63
C ILE A 40 2.00 46.43 -27.95
N GLY A 41 3.32 46.57 -27.85
CA GLY A 41 4.18 45.60 -27.16
C GLY A 41 3.88 45.48 -25.67
N ALA A 42 3.51 46.57 -24.97
CA ALA A 42 3.07 46.51 -23.59
C ALA A 42 1.73 45.77 -23.44
N VAL A 43 0.75 46.07 -24.29
CA VAL A 43 -0.55 45.40 -24.30
C VAL A 43 -0.42 43.92 -24.68
N ALA A 44 0.44 43.59 -25.64
CA ALA A 44 0.68 42.22 -26.07
C ALA A 44 1.33 41.38 -24.96
N ARG A 45 2.28 41.94 -24.19
CA ARG A 45 2.84 41.29 -23.00
C ARG A 45 1.79 41.04 -21.93
N GLN A 46 0.91 42.00 -21.69
CA GLN A 46 -0.21 41.81 -20.75
C GLN A 46 -1.17 40.72 -21.23
N GLY A 47 -1.45 40.67 -22.55
CA GLY A 47 -2.26 39.62 -23.16
C GLY A 47 -1.62 38.24 -23.06
N GLU A 48 -0.32 38.12 -23.30
CA GLU A 48 0.44 36.89 -23.10
C GLU A 48 0.36 36.42 -21.63
N GLN A 49 0.52 37.35 -20.68
CA GLN A 49 0.37 37.04 -19.26
C GLN A 49 -1.03 36.48 -18.95
N TRP A 50 -2.10 37.05 -19.51
CA TRP A 50 -3.46 36.50 -19.35
C TRP A 50 -3.63 35.11 -19.96
N HIS A 51 -3.03 34.86 -21.13
CA HIS A 51 -3.04 33.53 -21.74
C HIS A 51 -2.31 32.50 -20.85
N ILE A 52 -1.18 32.88 -20.26
CA ILE A 52 -0.43 32.03 -19.32
C ILE A 52 -1.25 31.78 -18.05
N SER A 53 -1.83 32.82 -17.44
CA SER A 53 -2.67 32.68 -16.25
C SER A 53 -3.92 31.81 -16.51
N THR A 54 -4.51 31.91 -17.70
CA THR A 54 -5.64 31.06 -18.09
C THR A 54 -5.20 29.60 -18.28
N ALA A 55 -4.02 29.37 -18.85
CA ALA A 55 -3.46 28.02 -18.95
C ALA A 55 -3.23 27.41 -17.56
N GLN A 56 -2.62 28.17 -16.64
CA GLN A 56 -2.42 27.75 -15.25
C GLN A 56 -3.74 27.43 -14.55
N LEU A 57 -4.77 28.27 -14.75
CA LEU A 57 -6.11 28.04 -14.21
C LEU A 57 -6.73 26.75 -14.74
N LEU A 58 -6.58 26.44 -16.03
CA LEU A 58 -7.03 25.16 -16.59
C LEU A 58 -6.29 23.96 -15.98
N GLU A 59 -5.01 24.11 -15.63
CA GLU A 59 -4.26 23.04 -14.96
C GLU A 59 -4.73 22.79 -13.53
N LEU A 60 -5.18 23.84 -12.82
CA LEU A 60 -5.76 23.72 -11.47
C LEU A 60 -7.05 22.89 -11.44
N PHE A 61 -7.84 22.88 -12.52
CA PHE A 61 -9.05 22.07 -12.62
C PHE A 61 -8.77 20.59 -12.91
N SER A 62 -7.55 20.25 -13.34
CA SER A 62 -7.19 18.87 -13.66
C SER A 62 -6.55 18.20 -12.45
N ILE A 63 -7.14 17.11 -11.98
CA ILE A 63 -6.56 16.28 -10.91
C ILE A 63 -5.17 15.73 -11.27
N PHE A 64 -4.90 15.55 -12.57
CA PHE A 64 -3.61 15.06 -13.07
C PHE A 64 -2.51 16.12 -13.10
N ARG A 65 -2.86 17.40 -13.02
CA ARG A 65 -1.90 18.51 -13.12
C ARG A 65 -1.83 19.36 -11.86
N ALA A 66 -2.90 19.41 -11.07
CA ALA A 66 -2.91 20.10 -9.78
C ALA A 66 -1.85 19.52 -8.83
N ARG A 67 -1.32 20.40 -7.96
CA ARG A 67 -0.23 20.12 -7.01
C ARG A 67 -0.51 20.76 -5.65
N GLY A 68 0.09 20.22 -4.59
CA GLY A 68 -0.02 20.75 -3.24
C GLY A 68 -1.46 20.95 -2.78
N ALA A 69 -1.76 22.11 -2.19
CA ALA A 69 -3.08 22.45 -1.63
C ALA A 69 -4.19 22.49 -2.70
N ASP A 70 -3.87 22.79 -3.96
CA ASP A 70 -4.86 22.79 -5.04
C ASP A 70 -5.34 21.37 -5.34
N LEU A 71 -4.43 20.38 -5.30
CA LEU A 71 -4.79 18.96 -5.43
C LEU A 71 -5.69 18.53 -4.27
N ASP A 72 -5.43 19.02 -3.06
CA ASP A 72 -6.24 18.71 -1.87
C ASP A 72 -7.65 19.28 -1.99
N ALA A 73 -7.78 20.51 -2.49
CA ALA A 73 -9.07 21.13 -2.77
C ALA A 73 -9.83 20.37 -3.86
N ARG A 74 -9.15 19.97 -4.96
CA ARG A 74 -9.79 19.15 -6.01
C ARG A 74 -10.23 17.78 -5.49
N ALA A 75 -9.43 17.15 -4.62
CA ALA A 75 -9.79 15.86 -4.02
C ALA A 75 -11.10 15.95 -3.23
N ALA A 76 -11.33 17.07 -2.53
CA ALA A 76 -12.55 17.31 -1.78
C ALA A 76 -13.80 17.43 -2.67
N ASP A 77 -13.67 17.91 -3.91
CA ASP A 77 -14.79 18.00 -4.86
C ASP A 77 -15.29 16.62 -5.30
N TYR A 78 -14.37 15.67 -5.53
CA TYR A 78 -14.71 14.30 -5.95
C TYR A 78 -15.17 13.42 -4.78
N LEU A 79 -14.61 13.64 -3.59
CA LEU A 79 -14.82 12.81 -2.40
C LEU A 79 -15.13 13.69 -1.19
N PRO A 80 -16.37 14.20 -1.06
CA PRO A 80 -16.76 15.07 0.05
C PRO A 80 -16.64 14.39 1.42
N ALA A 81 -16.60 13.06 1.47
CA ALA A 81 -16.38 12.26 2.67
C ALA A 81 -14.91 12.25 3.18
N GLY A 82 -13.98 12.98 2.53
CA GLY A 82 -12.72 13.38 3.17
C GLY A 82 -11.52 12.47 2.93
N ILE A 83 -11.13 12.25 1.67
CA ILE A 83 -9.77 11.77 1.40
C ILE A 83 -8.79 12.90 1.70
N ARG A 84 -7.82 12.65 2.59
CA ARG A 84 -6.79 13.61 3.00
C ARG A 84 -5.44 12.95 2.92
N ARG A 85 -4.39 13.73 2.66
CA ARG A 85 -3.02 13.22 2.60
C ARG A 85 -2.65 12.45 3.86
N GLY A 86 -1.86 11.40 3.66
CA GLY A 86 -1.15 10.76 4.76
C GLY A 86 -0.22 11.78 5.43
N GLU A 87 -0.41 12.01 6.73
CA GLU A 87 0.48 12.87 7.49
C GLU A 87 1.83 12.17 7.66
N GLY A 88 2.91 12.93 7.51
CA GLY A 88 4.24 12.44 7.84
C GLY A 88 4.39 12.29 9.36
N SER A 89 5.27 11.38 9.77
CA SER A 89 5.59 11.15 11.18
C SER A 89 6.99 11.63 11.53
N ARG A 90 7.20 11.91 12.82
CA ARG A 90 8.50 12.33 13.37
C ARG A 90 9.27 11.11 13.83
N ALA A 91 10.57 11.08 13.58
CA ALA A 91 11.42 10.03 14.11
C ALA A 91 11.48 10.13 15.65
N LEU A 92 11.35 8.99 16.32
CA LEU A 92 11.42 8.84 17.77
C LEU A 92 12.68 8.05 18.14
N GLY A 93 13.29 8.41 19.26
CA GLY A 93 14.49 7.77 19.77
C GLY A 93 14.82 8.24 21.19
N SER A 94 16.02 7.93 21.64
CA SER A 94 16.51 8.36 22.95
C SER A 94 17.88 9.01 22.85
N LEU A 95 18.18 9.87 23.81
CA LEU A 95 19.45 10.59 23.94
C LEU A 95 20.03 10.33 25.32
N ARG A 96 21.36 10.28 25.36
CA ARG A 96 22.16 10.14 26.57
C ARG A 96 23.22 11.22 26.59
N TRP A 97 23.25 12.01 27.65
CA TRP A 97 24.37 12.89 27.94
C TRP A 97 25.36 12.17 28.82
N THR A 98 26.63 12.35 28.54
CA THR A 98 27.73 11.76 29.29
C THR A 98 28.69 12.84 29.75
N ARG A 99 29.43 12.51 30.80
CA ARG A 99 30.53 13.31 31.32
C ARG A 99 31.71 12.43 31.69
N VAL A 100 32.91 12.98 31.63
CA VAL A 100 34.17 12.29 31.87
C VAL A 100 34.41 12.08 33.37
N THR A 101 34.04 13.06 34.20
CA THR A 101 34.30 13.04 35.66
C THR A 101 33.02 13.28 36.45
N ALA A 102 32.74 12.40 37.42
CA ALA A 102 31.58 12.55 38.30
C ALA A 102 31.72 13.77 39.23
N THR A 103 30.62 14.52 39.43
CA THR A 103 30.56 15.67 40.36
C THR A 103 29.55 15.42 41.47
N PRO A 104 29.71 16.07 42.64
CA PRO A 104 28.80 15.91 43.77
C PRO A 104 27.43 16.59 43.56
N SER A 105 27.28 17.46 42.57
CA SER A 105 26.00 18.04 42.18
C SER A 105 25.41 17.34 40.96
N ALA A 106 24.08 17.17 40.96
CA ALA A 106 23.33 16.71 39.79
C ALA A 106 23.25 17.82 38.73
N VAL A 107 23.22 17.42 37.45
CA VAL A 107 23.03 18.34 36.31
C VAL A 107 21.67 18.06 35.71
N VAL A 108 20.80 19.07 35.71
CA VAL A 108 19.44 18.97 35.18
C VAL A 108 19.45 19.17 33.67
N ILE A 109 18.75 18.27 32.98
CA ILE A 109 18.50 18.30 31.55
C ILE A 109 17.01 18.57 31.35
N PRO A 110 16.62 19.80 30.98
CA PRO A 110 15.22 20.11 30.82
C PRO A 110 14.62 19.37 29.62
N ALA A 111 13.29 19.19 29.64
CA ALA A 111 12.56 18.87 28.43
C ALA A 111 12.67 20.05 27.45
N GLY A 112 12.77 19.79 26.15
CA GLY A 112 12.93 20.82 25.14
C GLY A 112 14.38 21.14 24.73
N THR A 113 15.38 20.44 25.30
CA THR A 113 16.78 20.59 24.88
C THR A 113 16.95 20.18 23.42
N LEU A 114 17.69 20.98 22.65
CA LEU A 114 17.90 20.80 21.21
C LEU A 114 19.28 20.21 20.91
N VAL A 115 19.31 19.12 20.16
CA VAL A 115 20.55 18.49 19.67
C VAL A 115 20.44 18.24 18.16
N ALA A 116 21.56 18.11 17.47
CA ALA A 116 21.62 17.98 16.03
C ALA A 116 22.53 16.83 15.60
N ARG A 117 22.25 16.32 14.40
CA ARG A 117 23.15 15.41 13.68
C ARG A 117 24.12 16.25 12.83
N PRO A 118 25.44 16.20 13.08
CA PRO A 118 26.42 16.90 12.25
C PRO A 118 26.45 16.32 10.82
N GLY A 119 26.86 17.13 9.85
CA GLY A 119 27.02 16.70 8.45
C GLY A 119 25.73 16.62 7.62
N SER A 120 24.60 17.10 8.15
CA SER A 120 23.38 17.35 7.35
C SER A 120 23.25 18.84 7.03
N ASP A 121 22.96 19.18 5.78
CA ASP A 121 22.68 20.56 5.34
C ASP A 121 21.28 20.65 4.71
N PRO A 122 20.29 21.30 5.37
CA PRO A 122 20.37 21.89 6.72
C PRO A 122 20.47 20.83 7.82
N ALA A 123 21.00 21.21 8.99
CA ALA A 123 21.19 20.31 10.13
C ALA A 123 19.85 19.77 10.64
N VAL A 124 19.75 18.44 10.78
CA VAL A 124 18.58 17.79 11.36
C VAL A 124 18.62 17.92 12.89
N VAL A 125 17.59 18.55 13.44
CA VAL A 125 17.47 18.87 14.87
C VAL A 125 16.50 17.91 15.56
N TYR A 126 16.82 17.55 16.79
CA TYR A 126 16.05 16.71 17.70
C TYR A 126 15.77 17.47 18.99
N VAL A 127 14.66 17.14 19.64
CA VAL A 127 14.21 17.77 20.88
C VAL A 127 13.85 16.72 21.92
N THR A 128 14.30 16.89 23.16
CA THR A 128 13.91 16.02 24.28
C THR A 128 12.43 16.20 24.61
N THR A 129 11.71 15.10 24.79
CA THR A 129 10.28 15.13 25.15
C THR A 129 10.04 15.04 26.66
N ALA A 130 11.06 14.61 27.40
CA ALA A 130 11.04 14.41 28.84
C ALA A 130 12.24 15.08 29.50
N PRO A 131 12.15 15.48 30.79
CA PRO A 131 13.29 15.90 31.56
C PRO A 131 14.15 14.70 31.99
N GLY A 132 15.42 14.97 32.25
CA GLY A 132 16.33 14.03 32.89
C GLY A 132 17.38 14.75 33.71
N GLU A 133 18.27 13.99 34.33
CA GLU A 133 19.42 14.56 35.03
C GLU A 133 20.62 13.62 34.96
N ILE A 134 21.82 14.17 35.02
CA ILE A 134 23.01 13.39 35.38
C ILE A 134 23.07 13.40 36.91
N PRO A 135 22.83 12.25 37.59
CA PRO A 135 22.75 12.21 39.04
C PRO A 135 24.10 12.54 39.70
N ALA A 136 24.05 13.01 40.95
CA ALA A 136 25.26 13.25 41.75
C ALA A 136 26.09 11.96 41.86
N GLY A 137 27.39 12.05 41.57
CA GLY A 137 28.29 10.89 41.53
C GLY A 137 28.16 10.01 40.26
N GLY A 138 27.23 10.34 39.35
CA GLY A 138 27.04 9.63 38.07
C GLY A 138 27.80 10.28 36.91
N THR A 139 27.97 9.49 35.84
CA THR A 139 28.61 9.93 34.58
C THR A 139 27.66 9.93 33.37
N GLN A 140 26.43 9.45 33.54
CA GLN A 140 25.44 9.33 32.47
C GLN A 140 24.10 9.93 32.91
N SER A 141 23.38 10.52 31.97
CA SER A 141 22.04 11.03 32.21
C SER A 141 21.03 9.90 32.40
N VAL A 142 20.10 10.10 33.32
CA VAL A 142 18.95 9.23 33.55
C VAL A 142 17.68 10.08 33.48
N ARG A 143 16.65 9.54 32.85
CA ARG A 143 15.31 10.12 32.81
C ARG A 143 14.70 10.24 34.21
N THR A 144 14.02 11.35 34.50
CA THR A 144 13.40 11.62 35.81
C THR A 144 11.88 11.49 35.85
N ASP A 145 11.20 11.38 34.70
CA ASP A 145 9.73 11.32 34.60
C ASP A 145 9.16 9.90 34.38
N GLY A 146 9.93 8.85 34.68
CA GLY A 146 9.51 7.46 34.49
C GLY A 146 10.56 6.45 34.94
N PRO A 147 10.47 5.17 34.51
CA PRO A 147 11.48 4.18 34.86
C PRO A 147 12.88 4.63 34.38
N PRO A 148 13.93 4.36 35.16
CA PRO A 148 15.29 4.82 34.87
C PRO A 148 15.74 4.30 33.51
N GLY A 149 16.25 5.20 32.68
CA GLY A 149 16.67 4.92 31.32
C GLY A 149 17.09 6.19 30.59
N ASP A 150 17.32 6.07 29.28
CA ASP A 150 17.70 7.19 28.43
C ASP A 150 16.57 8.21 28.27
N ILE A 151 16.93 9.46 27.98
CA ILE A 151 15.97 10.55 27.85
C ILE A 151 15.31 10.46 26.47
N PRO A 152 13.98 10.26 26.38
CA PRO A 152 13.30 10.18 25.10
C PRO A 152 13.35 11.52 24.37
N ALA A 153 13.48 11.43 23.05
CA ALA A 153 13.56 12.56 22.16
C ALA A 153 12.87 12.27 20.83
N ARG A 154 12.56 13.33 20.09
CA ARG A 154 11.95 13.26 18.76
C ARG A 154 12.58 14.24 17.79
N ALA A 155 12.51 13.95 16.50
CA ALA A 155 12.91 14.89 15.46
C ALA A 155 12.04 16.17 15.49
N ARG A 156 12.68 17.33 15.34
CA ARG A 156 12.03 18.65 15.31
C ARG A 156 11.23 18.89 14.04
N ASP A 157 11.59 18.26 12.94
CA ASP A 157 10.84 18.30 11.69
C ASP A 157 10.23 16.92 11.40
N VAL A 158 9.12 16.92 10.66
CA VAL A 158 8.48 15.70 10.16
C VAL A 158 9.28 15.20 8.96
N GLY A 159 9.41 13.89 8.81
CA GLY A 159 10.00 13.29 7.62
C GLY A 159 11.02 12.18 7.90
N ALA A 160 11.33 11.43 6.84
CA ALA A 160 12.30 10.34 6.85
C ALA A 160 13.73 10.85 7.14
N LYS A 161 14.01 12.13 6.83
CA LYS A 161 15.29 12.80 7.15
C LYS A 161 15.62 12.78 8.65
N GLY A 162 14.60 12.70 9.51
CA GLY A 162 14.74 12.59 10.96
C GLY A 162 15.33 11.26 11.43
N ASN A 163 15.26 10.20 10.63
CA ASN A 163 15.84 8.91 11.00
C ASN A 163 17.37 9.01 11.07
N ALA A 164 17.95 8.42 12.11
CA ALA A 164 19.37 8.50 12.40
C ALA A 164 19.86 7.18 12.98
N ASP A 165 21.01 6.71 12.48
CA ASP A 165 21.68 5.51 13.01
C ASP A 165 22.23 5.79 14.43
N ILE A 166 22.58 4.73 15.14
CA ILE A 166 23.20 4.82 16.48
C ILE A 166 24.43 5.73 16.48
N GLU A 167 24.63 6.50 17.55
CA GLU A 167 25.80 7.40 17.74
C GLU A 167 26.00 8.50 16.68
N THR A 168 24.99 8.80 15.86
CA THR A 168 25.09 9.86 14.85
C THR A 168 24.62 11.23 15.34
N VAL A 169 23.80 11.29 16.39
CA VAL A 169 23.28 12.55 16.96
C VAL A 169 24.21 13.00 18.08
N THR A 170 25.18 13.86 17.76
CA THR A 170 26.31 14.19 18.66
C THR A 170 26.52 15.69 18.90
N LEU A 171 25.85 16.57 18.15
CA LEU A 171 26.03 18.02 18.28
C LEU A 171 24.99 18.61 19.22
N ASP A 172 25.39 19.11 20.38
CA ASP A 172 24.51 19.88 21.25
C ASP A 172 24.37 21.32 20.73
N LEU A 173 23.13 21.80 20.52
CA LEU A 173 22.86 23.17 20.07
C LEU A 173 22.69 24.14 21.24
N GLY A 174 22.47 23.63 22.44
CA GLY A 174 22.36 24.40 23.68
C GLY A 174 23.12 23.69 24.79
N PRO A 175 24.47 23.80 24.81
CA PRO A 175 25.33 23.00 25.68
C PRO A 175 24.88 23.06 27.14
N ILE A 176 24.60 21.90 27.72
CA ILE A 176 24.20 21.81 29.12
C ILE A 176 25.45 21.92 30.01
N PRO A 177 25.55 22.92 30.90
CA PRO A 177 26.70 23.06 31.78
C PRO A 177 26.94 21.80 32.61
N GLY A 178 28.09 21.16 32.40
CA GLY A 178 28.48 19.94 33.08
C GLY A 178 28.20 18.64 32.32
N ALA A 179 27.58 18.66 31.14
CA ALA A 179 27.62 17.53 30.22
C ALA A 179 28.77 17.73 29.21
N ASP A 180 29.56 16.68 28.94
CA ASP A 180 30.71 16.77 28.03
C ASP A 180 30.34 16.32 26.61
N ALA A 181 29.42 15.37 26.46
CA ALA A 181 28.95 14.88 25.17
C ALA A 181 27.49 14.44 25.22
N VAL A 182 26.87 14.40 24.04
CA VAL A 182 25.56 13.79 23.80
C VAL A 182 25.69 12.70 22.74
N SER A 183 24.98 11.60 22.91
CA SER A 183 24.85 10.56 21.90
C SER A 183 23.47 9.91 21.93
N ASN A 184 23.08 9.27 20.83
CA ASN A 184 21.90 8.42 20.78
C ASN A 184 22.31 6.93 20.89
N PRO A 185 21.97 6.24 21.99
CA PRO A 185 22.34 4.83 22.19
C PRO A 185 21.44 3.87 21.37
N THR A 186 20.35 4.35 20.81
CA THR A 186 19.47 3.60 19.91
C THR A 186 19.20 4.43 18.64
N PRO A 187 18.91 3.79 17.50
CA PRO A 187 18.59 4.52 16.28
C PRO A 187 17.25 5.26 16.41
N PHE A 188 17.18 6.46 15.83
CA PHE A 188 15.92 7.16 15.64
C PHE A 188 15.17 6.56 14.46
N THR A 189 13.94 6.12 14.70
CA THR A 189 13.11 5.42 13.71
C THR A 189 11.68 5.95 13.70
N GLY A 190 10.89 5.56 12.70
CA GLY A 190 9.48 5.95 12.59
C GLY A 190 9.25 7.32 11.96
N GLY A 191 10.29 8.01 11.48
CA GLY A 191 10.13 9.20 10.65
C GLY A 191 9.71 8.83 9.23
N ALA A 192 8.62 9.42 8.75
CA ALA A 192 8.11 9.23 7.39
C ALA A 192 7.72 10.58 6.79
N ASP A 193 7.98 10.74 5.50
CA ASP A 193 7.62 11.96 4.77
C ASP A 193 6.11 12.07 4.58
N VAL A 194 5.62 13.30 4.46
CA VAL A 194 4.23 13.55 4.06
C VAL A 194 3.98 12.94 2.69
N GLU A 195 2.79 12.37 2.49
CA GLU A 195 2.41 11.77 1.20
C GLU A 195 2.56 12.77 0.04
N GLY A 196 3.42 12.42 -0.93
CA GLY A 196 3.67 13.23 -2.12
C GLY A 196 2.47 13.31 -3.07
N ASP A 197 2.48 14.31 -3.95
CA ASP A 197 1.37 14.59 -4.89
C ASP A 197 1.00 13.40 -5.78
N ASP A 198 2.01 12.67 -6.29
CA ASP A 198 1.76 11.56 -7.21
C ASP A 198 1.12 10.36 -6.49
N ALA A 199 1.59 10.06 -5.27
CA ALA A 199 1.00 9.01 -4.43
C ALA A 199 -0.43 9.36 -4.02
N PHE A 200 -0.64 10.62 -3.58
CA PHE A 200 -1.97 11.09 -3.21
C PHE A 200 -2.94 11.05 -4.40
N ARG A 201 -2.49 11.47 -5.59
CA ARG A 201 -3.28 11.40 -6.82
C ARG A 201 -3.68 9.97 -7.17
N ALA A 202 -2.73 9.03 -7.13
CA ALA A 202 -2.99 7.61 -7.39
C ALA A 202 -4.08 7.09 -6.44
N ARG A 203 -3.99 7.43 -5.15
CA ARG A 203 -4.99 7.04 -4.14
C ARG A 203 -6.37 7.66 -4.37
N ILE A 204 -6.45 8.91 -4.85
CA ILE A 204 -7.74 9.52 -5.21
C ILE A 204 -8.38 8.76 -6.37
N VAL A 205 -7.60 8.44 -7.42
CA VAL A 205 -8.11 7.70 -8.58
C VAL A 205 -8.59 6.30 -8.16
N GLU A 206 -7.81 5.57 -7.35
CA GLU A 206 -8.20 4.27 -6.81
C GLU A 206 -9.47 4.37 -5.94
N ARG A 207 -9.58 5.42 -5.11
CA ARG A 207 -10.76 5.64 -4.28
C ARG A 207 -12.01 5.92 -5.12
N VAL A 208 -11.92 6.77 -6.14
CA VAL A 208 -13.05 7.04 -7.03
C VAL A 208 -13.45 5.78 -7.81
N ALA A 209 -12.47 5.00 -8.29
CA ALA A 209 -12.73 3.74 -8.97
C ALA A 209 -13.42 2.70 -8.06
N SER A 210 -13.06 2.66 -6.78
CA SER A 210 -13.64 1.72 -5.81
C SER A 210 -15.04 2.08 -5.32
N LEU A 211 -15.54 3.29 -5.55
CA LEU A 211 -16.91 3.69 -5.17
C LEU A 211 -17.98 2.88 -5.92
N ALA A 212 -17.70 2.49 -7.17
CA ALA A 212 -18.64 1.71 -7.97
C ALA A 212 -18.54 0.23 -7.56
N ARG A 213 -19.55 -0.25 -6.81
CA ARG A 213 -19.64 -1.65 -6.38
C ARG A 213 -19.59 -2.62 -7.56
N CYS A 214 -19.22 -3.87 -7.27
CA CYS A 214 -19.16 -4.96 -8.24
C CYS A 214 -18.10 -4.83 -9.35
N THR A 215 -17.17 -3.86 -9.23
CA THR A 215 -16.01 -3.75 -10.13
C THR A 215 -14.77 -4.36 -9.48
N PRO A 216 -13.79 -4.90 -10.25
CA PRO A 216 -12.57 -5.45 -9.68
C PRO A 216 -11.86 -4.51 -8.68
N PRO A 217 -11.64 -3.21 -8.99
CA PRO A 217 -11.00 -2.28 -8.04
C PRO A 217 -11.81 -2.04 -6.76
N SER A 218 -13.14 -2.08 -6.85
CA SER A 218 -14.02 -1.93 -5.67
C SER A 218 -13.93 -3.14 -4.75
N ILE A 219 -13.89 -4.34 -5.32
CA ILE A 219 -13.74 -5.59 -4.55
C ILE A 219 -12.36 -5.63 -3.88
N GLU A 220 -11.29 -5.31 -4.61
CA GLU A 220 -9.92 -5.24 -4.06
C GLU A 220 -9.82 -4.25 -2.91
N ALA A 221 -10.35 -3.03 -3.09
CA ALA A 221 -10.37 -2.02 -2.04
C ALA A 221 -11.16 -2.46 -0.80
N ARG A 222 -12.34 -3.08 -1.00
CA ARG A 222 -13.17 -3.57 0.11
C ARG A 222 -12.47 -4.66 0.91
N VAL A 223 -11.76 -5.55 0.23
CA VAL A 223 -11.01 -6.63 0.89
C VAL A 223 -9.82 -6.08 1.68
N LYS A 224 -9.12 -5.06 1.18
CA LYS A 224 -8.01 -4.37 1.88
C LYS A 224 -8.43 -3.64 3.18
N GLU A 225 -9.74 -3.44 3.39
CA GLU A 225 -10.30 -2.92 4.65
C GLU A 225 -10.45 -4.00 5.72
N ALA A 226 -10.34 -5.29 5.37
CA ALA A 226 -10.48 -6.39 6.32
C ALA A 226 -9.31 -6.41 7.32
N ASP A 227 -9.65 -6.39 8.61
CA ASP A 227 -8.74 -6.60 9.72
C ASP A 227 -9.30 -7.70 10.61
N TYR A 228 -8.53 -8.77 10.80
CA TYR A 228 -8.84 -9.86 11.69
C TYR A 228 -7.73 -10.00 12.73
N ASN A 229 -8.01 -9.62 13.98
CA ASN A 229 -7.07 -9.73 15.10
C ASN A 229 -5.69 -9.09 14.84
N GLY A 230 -5.62 -7.98 14.09
CA GLY A 230 -4.38 -7.30 13.74
C GLY A 230 -3.68 -7.83 12.49
N GLN A 231 -4.24 -8.85 11.83
CA GLN A 231 -3.87 -9.25 10.47
C GLN A 231 -4.75 -8.49 9.48
N ARG A 232 -4.13 -7.61 8.70
CA ARG A 232 -4.81 -6.82 7.67
C ARG A 232 -4.47 -7.35 6.27
N ALA A 233 -5.47 -7.41 5.39
CA ALA A 233 -5.23 -7.65 3.97
C ALA A 233 -4.50 -6.46 3.35
N LEU A 234 -3.20 -6.61 3.08
CA LEU A 234 -2.38 -5.55 2.52
C LEU A 234 -2.49 -5.52 1.00
N LEU A 235 -2.47 -6.70 0.38
CA LEU A 235 -2.53 -6.87 -1.06
C LEU A 235 -3.79 -7.66 -1.44
N ALA A 236 -4.45 -7.22 -2.50
CA ALA A 236 -5.61 -7.90 -3.06
C ALA A 236 -5.59 -7.75 -4.58
N LYS A 237 -5.86 -8.83 -5.32
CA LYS A 237 -6.00 -8.83 -6.78
C LYS A 237 -7.12 -9.74 -7.23
N VAL A 238 -8.01 -9.23 -8.08
CA VAL A 238 -9.11 -10.00 -8.68
C VAL A 238 -8.68 -10.47 -10.06
N VAL A 239 -8.73 -11.79 -10.27
CA VAL A 239 -8.38 -12.44 -11.53
C VAL A 239 -9.60 -13.20 -12.06
N GLN A 240 -10.04 -12.82 -13.26
CA GLN A 240 -11.15 -13.49 -13.92
C GLN A 240 -10.67 -14.75 -14.63
N SER A 241 -11.46 -15.82 -14.55
CA SER A 241 -11.14 -17.05 -15.29
C SER A 241 -11.54 -16.88 -16.77
N PRO A 242 -10.64 -17.16 -17.73
CA PRO A 242 -11.01 -17.12 -19.15
C PRO A 242 -11.88 -18.29 -19.59
N TRP A 243 -11.93 -19.37 -18.79
CA TRP A 243 -12.61 -20.63 -19.16
C TRP A 243 -13.95 -20.84 -18.45
N LYS A 244 -14.19 -20.16 -17.32
CA LYS A 244 -15.43 -20.25 -16.54
C LYS A 244 -16.11 -18.88 -16.50
N VAL A 245 -17.25 -18.75 -17.17
CA VAL A 245 -18.07 -17.54 -17.13
C VAL A 245 -18.63 -17.31 -15.73
N ALA A 246 -18.84 -16.03 -15.37
CA ALA A 246 -19.39 -15.63 -14.07
C ALA A 246 -18.57 -16.13 -12.85
N PHE A 247 -17.28 -16.38 -13.02
CA PHE A 247 -16.37 -16.81 -11.96
C PHE A 247 -15.09 -15.97 -11.95
N ALA A 248 -14.70 -15.48 -10.78
CA ALA A 248 -13.39 -14.88 -10.56
C ALA A 248 -12.78 -15.30 -9.22
N THR A 249 -11.45 -15.31 -9.17
CA THR A 249 -10.68 -15.59 -7.95
C THR A 249 -10.14 -14.27 -7.40
N VAL A 250 -10.23 -14.08 -6.09
CA VAL A 250 -9.65 -12.94 -5.39
C VAL A 250 -8.46 -13.43 -4.59
N TYR A 251 -7.26 -13.00 -4.97
CA TYR A 251 -6.03 -13.32 -4.25
C TYR A 251 -5.78 -12.29 -3.16
N VAL A 252 -5.53 -12.73 -1.93
CA VAL A 252 -5.32 -11.86 -0.77
C VAL A 252 -4.05 -12.26 -0.03
N ASP A 253 -3.23 -11.27 0.32
CA ASP A 253 -1.99 -11.45 1.10
C ASP A 253 -1.91 -10.43 2.25
N ASP A 254 -1.36 -10.87 3.38
CA ASP A 254 -1.11 -10.07 4.59
C ASP A 254 0.26 -9.38 4.57
N GLY A 255 1.02 -9.51 3.47
CA GLY A 255 2.38 -9.01 3.31
C GLY A 255 3.45 -10.00 3.81
N ALA A 256 3.07 -11.01 4.59
CA ALA A 256 3.99 -12.02 5.13
C ALA A 256 3.95 -13.34 4.35
N GLY A 257 3.00 -13.52 3.42
CA GLY A 257 2.80 -14.79 2.73
C GLY A 257 2.15 -15.85 3.62
N THR A 258 1.54 -15.45 4.74
CA THR A 258 0.95 -16.33 5.77
C THR A 258 -0.54 -16.10 5.96
N ALA A 259 -1.19 -15.39 5.05
CA ALA A 259 -2.61 -15.08 5.14
C ALA A 259 -3.52 -16.33 5.24
N GLU A 260 -3.00 -17.52 4.91
CA GLU A 260 -3.76 -18.77 4.97
C GLU A 260 -3.90 -19.30 6.42
N SER A 261 -5.11 -19.19 6.96
CA SER A 261 -5.56 -19.91 8.16
C SER A 261 -6.71 -20.83 7.78
N PHE A 262 -6.66 -22.09 8.20
CA PHE A 262 -7.69 -23.08 7.91
C PHE A 262 -7.86 -24.08 9.05
N THR A 263 -8.99 -24.76 9.06
CA THR A 263 -9.29 -25.84 10.01
C THR A 263 -10.00 -26.97 9.28
N THR A 264 -9.81 -28.20 9.76
CA THR A 264 -10.49 -29.39 9.26
C THR A 264 -11.64 -29.75 10.19
N THR A 265 -12.80 -30.06 9.62
CA THR A 265 -13.95 -30.54 10.39
C THR A 265 -13.62 -31.87 11.07
N GLY A 266 -14.04 -32.02 12.33
CA GLY A 266 -13.71 -33.19 13.16
C GLY A 266 -14.39 -34.51 12.78
N GLY A 267 -15.13 -34.57 11.68
CA GLY A 267 -15.88 -35.76 11.25
C GLY A 267 -16.71 -35.56 9.99
N VAL A 268 -17.46 -36.61 9.63
CA VAL A 268 -18.44 -36.57 8.54
C VAL A 268 -19.60 -35.69 8.95
N GLU A 269 -19.96 -34.72 8.11
CA GLU A 269 -21.11 -33.85 8.34
C GLU A 269 -22.34 -34.38 7.59
N ILE A 270 -23.49 -34.33 8.25
CA ILE A 270 -24.78 -34.66 7.66
C ILE A 270 -25.41 -33.36 7.17
N LEU A 271 -25.62 -33.25 5.86
CA LEU A 271 -26.16 -32.04 5.21
C LEU A 271 -27.70 -32.02 5.16
N THR A 272 -28.33 -33.16 5.45
CA THR A 272 -29.79 -33.31 5.55
C THR A 272 -30.25 -33.14 6.99
N ALA A 273 -31.55 -32.96 7.21
CA ALA A 273 -32.10 -32.88 8.56
C ALA A 273 -31.83 -34.18 9.37
N ALA A 274 -31.92 -34.11 10.70
CA ALA A 274 -31.63 -35.24 11.60
C ALA A 274 -32.45 -36.53 11.34
N GLY A 275 -33.53 -36.45 10.55
CA GLY A 275 -34.37 -37.58 10.13
C GLY A 275 -34.26 -37.95 8.63
N GLY A 276 -33.25 -37.43 7.92
CA GLY A 276 -33.15 -37.51 6.46
C GLY A 276 -33.94 -36.39 5.77
N ALA A 277 -33.83 -36.34 4.43
CA ALA A 277 -34.48 -35.33 3.62
C ALA A 277 -36.02 -35.37 3.77
N THR A 278 -36.68 -34.22 3.71
CA THR A 278 -38.16 -34.14 3.78
C THR A 278 -38.82 -34.49 2.43
N GLY A 279 -38.01 -34.62 1.37
CA GLY A 279 -38.43 -34.79 -0.01
C GLY A 279 -38.47 -33.47 -0.77
N GLY A 280 -37.89 -33.41 -1.98
CA GLY A 280 -37.87 -32.17 -2.79
C GLY A 280 -36.58 -31.34 -2.68
N GLU A 281 -35.72 -31.67 -1.71
CA GLU A 281 -34.52 -30.90 -1.39
C GLU A 281 -33.42 -31.13 -2.45
N SER A 282 -32.89 -30.04 -3.01
CA SER A 282 -31.85 -30.08 -4.04
C SER A 282 -30.66 -29.17 -3.74
N ARG A 283 -30.72 -28.40 -2.65
CA ARG A 283 -29.69 -27.44 -2.23
C ARG A 283 -29.32 -27.68 -0.79
N PHE A 284 -28.03 -27.84 -0.55
CA PHE A 284 -27.48 -28.19 0.75
C PHE A 284 -26.32 -27.25 1.08
N TYR A 285 -26.24 -26.82 2.34
CA TYR A 285 -25.19 -25.94 2.82
C TYR A 285 -24.35 -26.68 3.86
N THR A 286 -23.04 -26.50 3.82
CA THR A 286 -22.17 -26.89 4.92
C THR A 286 -22.33 -25.92 6.09
N GLN A 287 -22.09 -26.41 7.30
CA GLN A 287 -22.07 -25.56 8.51
C GLN A 287 -20.97 -24.52 8.43
N GLU A 288 -19.77 -24.92 8.01
CA GLU A 288 -18.60 -24.05 7.93
C GLU A 288 -18.28 -23.69 6.48
N TRP A 289 -17.93 -22.42 6.26
CA TRP A 289 -17.56 -21.85 4.97
C TRP A 289 -16.67 -20.62 5.19
N PRO A 290 -15.80 -20.26 4.23
CA PRO A 290 -15.64 -20.82 2.89
C PRO A 290 -14.72 -22.03 2.78
N LEU A 291 -15.03 -22.87 1.80
CA LEU A 291 -14.37 -24.15 1.57
C LEU A 291 -13.01 -24.00 0.85
N ARG A 292 -11.96 -24.63 1.40
CA ARG A 292 -10.56 -24.51 0.93
C ARG A 292 -10.24 -25.40 -0.27
N GLN A 293 -10.63 -26.67 -0.20
CA GLN A 293 -10.22 -27.71 -1.15
C GLN A 293 -10.90 -27.57 -2.52
N ASP A 294 -10.44 -28.36 -3.48
CA ASP A 294 -10.96 -28.41 -4.85
C ASP A 294 -11.61 -29.76 -5.20
N ALA A 295 -11.75 -30.64 -4.21
CA ALA A 295 -12.39 -31.93 -4.37
C ALA A 295 -13.10 -32.32 -3.07
N TRP A 296 -14.28 -32.93 -3.22
CA TRP A 296 -15.14 -33.28 -2.11
C TRP A 296 -15.73 -34.67 -2.32
N THR A 297 -15.92 -35.40 -1.23
CA THR A 297 -16.60 -36.70 -1.27
C THR A 297 -17.96 -36.56 -0.64
N LEU A 298 -18.98 -36.45 -1.49
CA LEU A 298 -20.38 -36.51 -1.09
C LEU A 298 -20.87 -37.95 -1.19
N THR A 299 -21.52 -38.43 -0.13
CA THR A 299 -22.13 -39.76 -0.10
C THR A 299 -23.62 -39.60 0.10
N LEU A 300 -24.40 -40.08 -0.88
CA LEU A 300 -25.83 -40.23 -0.75
C LEU A 300 -26.14 -41.62 -0.23
N THR A 301 -26.83 -41.70 0.90
CA THR A 301 -27.35 -42.96 1.45
C THR A 301 -28.86 -42.97 1.23
N PRO A 302 -29.37 -43.68 0.20
CA PRO A 302 -30.79 -43.68 -0.10
C PRO A 302 -31.57 -44.44 0.97
N PHE A 303 -32.73 -43.91 1.34
CA PHE A 303 -33.60 -44.53 2.35
C PHE A 303 -34.08 -45.92 1.94
N ALA A 304 -34.38 -46.10 0.66
CA ALA A 304 -35.06 -47.30 0.14
C ALA A 304 -34.12 -48.47 -0.20
N THR A 305 -32.87 -48.20 -0.56
CA THR A 305 -31.90 -49.24 -1.01
C THR A 305 -30.71 -49.41 -0.06
N GLY A 306 -30.47 -48.48 0.88
CA GLY A 306 -29.49 -48.61 1.96
C GLY A 306 -28.02 -48.71 1.54
N VAL A 307 -27.72 -48.77 0.25
CA VAL A 307 -26.35 -48.82 -0.28
C VAL A 307 -25.86 -47.37 -0.50
N PRO A 308 -24.84 -46.92 0.23
CA PRO A 308 -24.27 -45.59 0.04
C PRO A 308 -23.60 -45.48 -1.34
N GLY A 309 -23.97 -44.45 -2.10
CA GLY A 309 -23.34 -44.09 -3.37
C GLY A 309 -22.52 -42.82 -3.22
N VAL A 310 -21.28 -42.84 -3.71
CA VAL A 310 -20.46 -41.62 -3.81
C VAL A 310 -20.90 -40.84 -5.04
N LEU A 311 -21.21 -39.56 -4.86
CA LEU A 311 -21.60 -38.66 -5.93
C LEU A 311 -20.38 -38.02 -6.61
N VAL A 312 -20.50 -37.72 -7.90
CA VAL A 312 -19.44 -37.13 -8.72
C VAL A 312 -19.76 -35.67 -9.06
N GLU A 313 -18.82 -34.77 -8.76
CA GLU A 313 -18.92 -33.34 -9.09
C GLU A 313 -19.05 -33.13 -10.62
N GLY A 314 -19.89 -32.19 -11.03
CA GLY A 314 -20.18 -31.86 -12.43
C GLY A 314 -21.13 -32.83 -13.14
N THR A 315 -21.40 -33.99 -12.54
CA THR A 315 -22.40 -34.95 -13.06
C THR A 315 -23.62 -35.00 -12.14
N ASP A 316 -23.41 -35.36 -10.87
CA ASP A 316 -24.45 -35.53 -9.87
C ASP A 316 -24.78 -34.24 -9.12
N TYR A 317 -23.77 -33.38 -8.92
CA TYR A 317 -23.92 -32.11 -8.21
C TYR A 317 -22.96 -31.04 -8.74
N GLU A 318 -23.32 -29.78 -8.51
CA GLU A 318 -22.45 -28.62 -8.64
C GLU A 318 -22.18 -28.03 -7.26
N VAL A 319 -20.96 -27.51 -7.05
CA VAL A 319 -20.56 -26.89 -5.78
C VAL A 319 -20.21 -25.42 -5.99
N THR A 320 -20.56 -24.60 -5.02
CA THR A 320 -20.11 -23.21 -4.87
C THR A 320 -19.28 -23.11 -3.59
N PRO A 321 -17.96 -23.32 -3.65
CA PRO A 321 -17.10 -23.41 -2.48
C PRO A 321 -17.08 -22.14 -1.61
N SER A 322 -17.31 -20.97 -2.21
CA SER A 322 -17.34 -19.69 -1.48
C SER A 322 -18.45 -19.62 -0.44
N GLN A 323 -19.57 -20.33 -0.67
CA GLN A 323 -20.75 -20.31 0.19
C GLN A 323 -21.01 -21.66 0.88
N GLY A 324 -20.18 -22.68 0.63
CA GLY A 324 -20.42 -24.04 1.10
C GLY A 324 -21.68 -24.69 0.50
N LEU A 325 -22.15 -24.22 -0.65
CA LEU A 325 -23.40 -24.66 -1.27
C LEU A 325 -23.15 -25.82 -2.25
N PHE A 326 -23.91 -26.90 -2.07
CA PHE A 326 -23.99 -28.04 -2.98
C PHE A 326 -25.39 -28.10 -3.60
N VAL A 327 -25.46 -28.12 -4.92
CA VAL A 327 -26.70 -28.19 -5.68
C VAL A 327 -26.72 -29.48 -6.48
N LEU A 328 -27.73 -30.31 -6.26
CA LEU A 328 -27.89 -31.53 -7.06
C LEU A 328 -28.27 -31.20 -8.50
N SER A 329 -27.75 -32.00 -9.44
CA SER A 329 -28.01 -31.84 -10.86
C SER A 329 -29.50 -32.06 -11.14
N PRO A 330 -30.20 -31.08 -11.76
CA PRO A 330 -31.62 -31.21 -12.06
C PRO A 330 -31.90 -32.31 -13.09
N THR A 331 -30.88 -32.76 -13.83
CA THR A 331 -30.98 -33.87 -14.80
C THR A 331 -31.13 -35.22 -14.11
N LEU A 332 -30.41 -35.43 -13.01
CA LEU A 332 -30.41 -36.72 -12.29
C LEU A 332 -31.36 -36.71 -11.08
N TYR A 333 -31.58 -35.54 -10.48
CA TYR A 333 -32.46 -35.34 -9.33
C TYR A 333 -33.52 -34.27 -9.64
N PRO A 334 -34.43 -34.49 -10.61
CA PRO A 334 -35.41 -33.48 -11.06
C PRO A 334 -36.39 -33.06 -9.96
N THR A 335 -36.67 -33.95 -9.02
CA THR A 335 -37.52 -33.70 -7.85
C THR A 335 -36.72 -33.60 -6.56
N GLY A 336 -35.39 -33.43 -6.62
CA GLY A 336 -34.51 -33.46 -5.45
C GLY A 336 -34.39 -34.84 -4.81
N LEU A 337 -33.86 -34.87 -3.58
CA LEU A 337 -33.75 -36.09 -2.77
C LEU A 337 -35.13 -36.60 -2.36
N ALA A 338 -35.26 -37.93 -2.24
CA ALA A 338 -36.47 -38.56 -1.75
C ALA A 338 -36.55 -38.45 -0.22
N ALA A 339 -37.77 -38.56 0.32
CA ALA A 339 -37.96 -38.48 1.75
C ALA A 339 -37.18 -39.60 2.48
N GLY A 340 -36.40 -39.23 3.49
CA GLY A 340 -35.54 -40.12 4.27
C GLY A 340 -34.13 -40.33 3.73
N ASP A 341 -33.80 -39.82 2.53
CA ASP A 341 -32.44 -39.91 1.99
C ASP A 341 -31.47 -39.07 2.84
N VAL A 342 -30.28 -39.60 3.09
CA VAL A 342 -29.26 -38.91 3.90
C VAL A 342 -28.09 -38.54 3.01
N LEU A 343 -27.82 -37.25 2.89
CA LEU A 343 -26.62 -36.73 2.24
C LEU A 343 -25.57 -36.38 3.29
N THR A 344 -24.37 -36.94 3.13
CA THR A 344 -23.22 -36.67 4.00
C THR A 344 -22.01 -36.21 3.20
N ILE A 345 -21.18 -35.38 3.82
CA ILE A 345 -19.90 -34.94 3.27
C ILE A 345 -18.77 -35.45 4.16
N ALA A 346 -17.73 -36.00 3.53
CA ALA A 346 -16.50 -36.36 4.22
C ALA A 346 -15.85 -35.14 4.91
N PRO A 347 -14.94 -35.34 5.90
CA PRO A 347 -14.24 -34.24 6.55
C PRO A 347 -13.61 -33.31 5.54
N TYR A 348 -13.91 -32.02 5.66
CA TYR A 348 -13.44 -30.98 4.73
C TYR A 348 -12.63 -29.92 5.46
N GLU A 349 -11.83 -29.17 4.71
CA GLU A 349 -11.12 -28.00 5.19
C GLU A 349 -11.82 -26.71 4.75
N TYR A 350 -11.94 -25.77 5.69
CA TYR A 350 -12.49 -24.44 5.45
C TYR A 350 -11.49 -23.38 5.93
N TYR A 351 -11.52 -22.21 5.29
CA TYR A 351 -10.71 -21.09 5.71
C TYR A 351 -11.27 -20.47 6.99
N THR A 352 -10.36 -20.01 7.85
CA THR A 352 -10.67 -19.25 9.06
C THR A 352 -9.90 -17.94 9.05
N GLY A 353 -10.21 -17.04 9.98
CA GLY A 353 -9.51 -15.77 10.14
C GLY A 353 -9.71 -14.82 8.96
N LEU A 354 -8.60 -14.23 8.49
CA LEU A 354 -8.63 -13.12 7.52
C LEU A 354 -9.31 -13.51 6.20
N LEU A 355 -8.97 -14.65 5.60
CA LEU A 355 -9.54 -15.06 4.30
C LEU A 355 -11.05 -15.34 4.39
N ALA A 356 -11.51 -15.95 5.49
CA ALA A 356 -12.94 -16.17 5.74
C ALA A 356 -13.71 -14.86 5.88
N LEU A 357 -13.13 -13.90 6.63
CA LEU A 357 -13.69 -12.54 6.75
C LEU A 357 -13.76 -11.85 5.38
N CYS A 358 -12.71 -11.95 4.57
CA CYS A 358 -12.68 -11.38 3.22
C CYS A 358 -13.78 -11.98 2.33
N GLN A 359 -14.00 -13.29 2.39
CA GLN A 359 -15.07 -13.94 1.63
C GLN A 359 -16.45 -13.44 2.08
N ARG A 360 -16.69 -13.38 3.40
CA ARG A 360 -17.93 -12.87 3.97
C ARG A 360 -18.18 -11.39 3.60
N LEU A 361 -17.14 -10.57 3.52
CA LEU A 361 -17.24 -9.17 3.07
C LEU A 361 -17.68 -9.05 1.61
N ILE A 362 -17.31 -10.01 0.76
CA ILE A 362 -17.66 -10.01 -0.67
C ILE A 362 -19.08 -10.55 -0.89
N ASP A 363 -19.37 -11.73 -0.33
CA ASP A 363 -20.63 -12.43 -0.49
C ASP A 363 -21.77 -11.78 0.30
N GLY A 364 -21.44 -11.03 1.34
CA GLY A 364 -22.38 -10.47 2.30
C GLY A 364 -22.93 -11.52 3.26
N ASP A 365 -23.60 -11.05 4.31
CA ASP A 365 -24.28 -11.89 5.29
C ASP A 365 -25.75 -11.48 5.38
N VAL A 366 -26.65 -12.43 5.13
CA VAL A 366 -28.10 -12.20 5.23
C VAL A 366 -28.52 -11.94 6.67
N SER A 367 -27.79 -12.47 7.65
CA SER A 367 -28.05 -12.27 9.08
C SER A 367 -27.59 -10.91 9.58
N ASP A 368 -26.60 -10.29 8.91
CA ASP A 368 -26.06 -8.97 9.24
C ASP A 368 -25.78 -8.14 7.97
N PRO A 369 -26.83 -7.63 7.30
CA PRO A 369 -26.69 -6.90 6.05
C PRO A 369 -26.11 -5.48 6.24
N VAL A 370 -26.06 -4.99 7.48
CA VAL A 370 -25.56 -3.63 7.79
C VAL A 370 -24.04 -3.63 7.78
N ASN A 371 -23.41 -4.60 8.46
CA ASN A 371 -21.95 -4.69 8.51
C ASN A 371 -21.37 -5.45 7.30
N PHE A 372 -22.15 -6.40 6.75
CA PHE A 372 -21.76 -7.23 5.61
C PHE A 372 -22.77 -7.13 4.46
N PRO A 373 -22.91 -5.95 3.81
CA PRO A 373 -23.68 -5.85 2.59
C PRO A 373 -23.00 -6.65 1.48
N VAL A 374 -23.77 -7.14 0.49
CA VAL A 374 -23.20 -7.82 -0.67
C VAL A 374 -22.44 -6.82 -1.55
N TRP A 375 -21.19 -7.14 -1.89
CA TRP A 375 -20.33 -6.30 -2.76
C TRP A 375 -20.13 -6.88 -4.15
N ARG A 376 -20.34 -8.19 -4.32
CA ARG A 376 -20.29 -8.85 -5.63
C ARG A 376 -21.54 -8.62 -6.46
N ALA A 377 -21.42 -8.80 -7.77
CA ALA A 377 -22.57 -8.85 -8.65
C ALA A 377 -23.43 -10.10 -8.38
N ALA A 378 -24.75 -9.94 -8.47
CA ALA A 378 -25.67 -11.08 -8.39
C ALA A 378 -25.36 -12.07 -9.51
N GLY A 379 -25.31 -13.36 -9.18
CA GLY A 379 -25.01 -14.44 -10.12
C GLY A 379 -23.53 -14.63 -10.47
N VAL A 380 -22.63 -13.77 -10.00
CA VAL A 380 -21.17 -13.98 -10.14
C VAL A 380 -20.64 -14.64 -8.88
N GLU A 381 -19.86 -15.71 -9.05
CA GLU A 381 -19.12 -16.38 -7.99
C GLU A 381 -17.74 -15.74 -7.85
N LEU A 382 -17.40 -15.31 -6.63
CA LEU A 382 -16.06 -14.83 -6.27
C LEU A 382 -15.49 -15.74 -5.21
N ARG A 383 -14.28 -16.25 -5.43
CA ARG A 383 -13.60 -17.14 -4.47
C ARG A 383 -12.31 -16.51 -3.96
N VAL A 384 -12.20 -16.33 -2.65
CA VAL A 384 -11.01 -15.80 -1.98
C VAL A 384 -9.98 -16.91 -1.78
N ARG A 385 -8.72 -16.64 -2.14
CA ARG A 385 -7.58 -17.55 -2.00
C ARG A 385 -6.30 -16.80 -1.62
N PRO A 386 -5.33 -17.46 -0.98
CA PRO A 386 -3.98 -16.93 -0.90
C PRO A 386 -3.28 -17.04 -2.28
N PRO A 387 -2.41 -16.09 -2.67
CA PRO A 387 -1.55 -16.24 -3.85
C PRO A 387 -0.49 -17.31 -3.63
N ARG A 388 0.04 -17.87 -4.72
CA ARG A 388 1.17 -18.80 -4.67
C ARG A 388 2.47 -18.03 -4.49
N LEU A 389 3.28 -18.47 -3.52
CA LEU A 389 4.59 -17.86 -3.27
C LEU A 389 5.61 -18.31 -4.32
N ARG A 390 6.14 -17.35 -5.08
CA ARG A 390 7.26 -17.57 -5.99
C ARG A 390 8.54 -17.05 -5.37
N TRP A 391 9.38 -17.97 -4.93
CA TRP A 391 10.68 -17.66 -4.33
C TRP A 391 11.70 -17.30 -5.40
N LEU A 392 12.23 -16.09 -5.33
CA LEU A 392 13.29 -15.60 -6.20
C LEU A 392 14.66 -15.76 -5.54
N THR A 393 15.66 -16.00 -6.39
CA THR A 393 17.08 -15.99 -6.03
C THR A 393 17.76 -14.81 -6.71
N ILE A 394 18.41 -13.98 -5.91
CA ILE A 394 19.09 -12.77 -6.34
C ILE A 394 20.55 -12.84 -5.91
N GLU A 395 21.42 -12.74 -6.89
CA GLU A 395 22.86 -12.71 -6.70
C GLU A 395 23.41 -11.50 -7.45
N CYS A 396 24.11 -10.62 -6.73
CA CYS A 396 24.75 -9.46 -7.31
C CYS A 396 26.11 -9.18 -6.67
N THR A 397 26.98 -8.52 -7.42
CA THR A 397 28.26 -8.01 -6.96
C THR A 397 28.22 -6.48 -6.96
N VAL A 398 28.70 -5.85 -5.90
CA VAL A 398 28.66 -4.38 -5.72
C VAL A 398 30.07 -3.78 -5.67
N ALA A 399 30.29 -2.70 -6.42
CA ALA A 399 31.45 -1.83 -6.30
C ALA A 399 31.09 -0.58 -5.47
N VAL A 400 31.85 -0.31 -4.42
CA VAL A 400 31.60 0.79 -3.46
C VAL A 400 32.61 1.92 -3.71
N VAL A 401 32.15 3.17 -3.59
CA VAL A 401 33.00 4.37 -3.70
C VAL A 401 34.00 4.44 -2.55
N ASP A 402 35.23 4.89 -2.83
CA ASP A 402 36.26 5.09 -1.82
C ASP A 402 35.81 6.07 -0.72
N GLY A 403 35.99 5.68 0.55
CA GLY A 403 35.59 6.47 1.72
C GLY A 403 34.28 6.03 2.38
N TYR A 404 33.53 5.09 1.81
CA TYR A 404 32.36 4.46 2.44
C TYR A 404 32.70 3.08 3.02
N ASP A 405 32.03 2.70 4.12
CA ASP A 405 32.12 1.36 4.68
C ASP A 405 31.39 0.35 3.78
N ARG A 406 32.14 -0.66 3.31
CA ARG A 406 31.66 -1.69 2.38
C ARG A 406 30.57 -2.56 2.99
N ASP A 407 30.69 -2.91 4.26
CA ASP A 407 29.70 -3.78 4.91
C ASP A 407 28.38 -3.03 5.13
N ALA A 408 28.45 -1.77 5.56
CA ALA A 408 27.27 -0.92 5.71
C ALA A 408 26.55 -0.66 4.37
N VAL A 409 27.30 -0.43 3.27
CA VAL A 409 26.71 -0.25 1.94
C VAL A 409 26.07 -1.55 1.44
N ARG A 410 26.72 -2.70 1.61
CA ARG A 410 26.15 -4.02 1.28
C ARG A 410 24.81 -4.25 1.97
N ASP A 411 24.73 -3.97 3.26
CA ASP A 411 23.49 -4.15 4.04
C ASP A 411 22.39 -3.16 3.66
N ARG A 412 22.75 -1.94 3.23
CA ARG A 412 21.79 -0.97 2.67
C ARG A 412 21.26 -1.43 1.31
N VAL A 413 22.12 -1.93 0.41
CA VAL A 413 21.70 -2.49 -0.89
C VAL A 413 20.81 -3.70 -0.71
N ARG A 414 21.19 -4.62 0.19
CA ARG A 414 20.37 -5.79 0.53
C ARG A 414 18.96 -5.37 0.98
N ARG A 415 18.86 -4.39 1.87
CA ARG A 415 17.56 -3.85 2.32
C ARG A 415 16.79 -3.18 1.19
N ALA A 416 17.45 -2.40 0.33
CA ALA A 416 16.80 -1.73 -0.79
C ALA A 416 16.16 -2.72 -1.77
N ILE A 417 16.89 -3.79 -2.14
CA ILE A 417 16.39 -4.86 -3.00
C ILE A 417 15.23 -5.62 -2.32
N ALA A 418 15.38 -5.95 -1.04
CA ALA A 418 14.33 -6.64 -0.29
C ALA A 418 13.04 -5.82 -0.19
N ASN A 419 13.16 -4.52 0.09
CA ASN A 419 12.02 -3.61 0.18
C ASN A 419 11.31 -3.44 -1.17
N TYR A 420 12.07 -3.37 -2.28
CA TYR A 420 11.49 -3.30 -3.61
C TYR A 420 10.61 -4.53 -3.89
N ILE A 421 11.12 -5.74 -3.65
CA ILE A 421 10.38 -6.98 -3.95
C ILE A 421 9.20 -7.18 -2.99
N ALA A 422 9.37 -6.82 -1.72
CA ALA A 422 8.28 -6.86 -0.75
C ALA A 422 7.14 -5.90 -1.12
N GLY A 423 7.46 -4.78 -1.79
CA GLY A 423 6.49 -3.80 -2.26
C GLY A 423 5.82 -4.14 -3.60
N LEU A 424 6.18 -5.24 -4.25
CA LEU A 424 5.52 -5.66 -5.49
C LEU A 424 4.12 -6.22 -5.20
N ASP A 425 3.16 -5.80 -6.03
CA ASP A 425 1.79 -6.30 -6.04
C ASP A 425 1.72 -7.75 -6.55
N ILE A 426 0.57 -8.39 -6.34
CA ILE A 426 0.30 -9.76 -6.82
C ILE A 426 0.34 -9.79 -8.36
N GLY A 427 1.08 -10.74 -8.93
CA GLY A 427 1.29 -10.85 -10.37
C GLY A 427 2.06 -9.71 -11.01
N ALA A 428 2.81 -8.91 -10.25
CA ALA A 428 3.74 -7.93 -10.79
C ALA A 428 5.07 -8.59 -11.18
N ASP A 429 5.53 -8.31 -12.39
CA ASP A 429 6.81 -8.81 -12.91
C ASP A 429 8.00 -8.18 -12.17
N VAL A 430 9.09 -8.95 -12.03
CA VAL A 430 10.34 -8.41 -11.49
C VAL A 430 11.22 -7.91 -12.62
N ILE A 431 11.38 -6.58 -12.67
CA ILE A 431 12.12 -5.90 -13.73
C ILE A 431 13.57 -5.68 -13.29
N LEU A 432 14.52 -6.19 -14.08
CA LEU A 432 15.95 -6.11 -13.75
C LEU A 432 16.45 -4.65 -13.71
N ALA A 433 15.96 -3.80 -14.62
CA ALA A 433 16.35 -2.40 -14.67
C ALA A 433 15.94 -1.64 -13.39
N GLU A 434 14.75 -1.90 -12.85
CA GLU A 434 14.29 -1.29 -11.59
C GLU A 434 15.11 -1.80 -10.41
N LEU A 435 15.47 -3.09 -10.37
CA LEU A 435 16.38 -3.63 -9.35
C LEU A 435 17.74 -2.92 -9.36
N ILE A 436 18.30 -2.68 -10.55
CA ILE A 436 19.55 -1.92 -10.72
C ILE A 436 19.38 -0.49 -10.22
N GLU A 437 18.30 0.20 -10.62
CA GLU A 437 18.02 1.57 -10.19
C GLU A 437 17.95 1.68 -8.66
N ARG A 438 17.20 0.78 -8.01
CA ARG A 438 17.05 0.77 -6.54
C ARG A 438 18.35 0.47 -5.81
N ALA A 439 19.19 -0.40 -6.37
CA ALA A 439 20.51 -0.67 -5.82
C ALA A 439 21.46 0.54 -5.97
N MET A 440 21.45 1.18 -7.14
CA MET A 440 22.28 2.36 -7.45
C MET A 440 21.86 3.63 -6.69
N ALA A 441 20.60 3.73 -6.26
CA ALA A 441 20.11 4.82 -5.43
C ALA A 441 20.70 4.84 -4.00
N VAL A 442 21.40 3.78 -3.58
CA VAL A 442 22.05 3.70 -2.27
C VAL A 442 23.29 4.61 -2.23
N ALA A 443 23.39 5.45 -1.20
CA ALA A 443 24.55 6.31 -0.99
C ALA A 443 25.84 5.49 -0.80
N GLY A 444 26.88 5.83 -1.56
CA GLY A 444 28.17 5.13 -1.57
C GLY A 444 28.32 4.05 -2.65
N MET A 445 27.29 3.85 -3.49
CA MET A 445 27.29 2.86 -4.55
C MET A 445 27.97 3.38 -5.83
N PHE A 446 28.91 2.61 -6.40
CA PHE A 446 29.61 2.95 -7.66
C PHE A 446 29.07 2.18 -8.87
N ASP A 447 28.98 0.84 -8.77
CA ASP A 447 28.45 -0.02 -9.84
C ASP A 447 27.89 -1.34 -9.29
N VAL A 448 26.80 -1.84 -9.87
CA VAL A 448 26.17 -3.10 -9.47
C VAL A 448 26.04 -4.03 -10.68
N ARG A 449 26.44 -5.29 -10.50
CA ARG A 449 26.28 -6.33 -11.51
C ARG A 449 25.50 -7.51 -10.95
N PHE A 450 24.37 -7.81 -11.57
CA PHE A 450 23.56 -8.99 -11.23
C PHE A 450 24.11 -10.23 -11.94
N LEU A 451 24.26 -11.31 -11.18
CA LEU A 451 24.55 -12.67 -11.65
C LEU A 451 23.25 -13.47 -11.80
N ALA A 452 22.26 -13.20 -10.95
CA ALA A 452 20.89 -13.70 -11.08
C ALA A 452 19.91 -12.66 -10.48
N PRO A 453 18.76 -12.39 -11.13
CA PRO A 453 18.35 -12.85 -12.45
C PRO A 453 19.11 -12.12 -13.59
N LEU A 454 19.33 -12.80 -14.72
CA LEU A 454 20.00 -12.23 -15.90
C LEU A 454 19.08 -11.36 -16.78
N GLY A 455 17.79 -11.30 -16.45
CA GLY A 455 16.77 -10.54 -17.16
C GLY A 455 15.50 -10.41 -16.35
N ASN A 456 14.46 -9.83 -16.95
CA ASN A 456 13.16 -9.68 -16.29
C ASN A 456 12.56 -11.06 -15.99
N THR A 457 11.99 -11.20 -14.79
CA THR A 457 11.34 -12.44 -14.38
C THR A 457 9.84 -12.22 -14.36
N ALA A 458 9.13 -12.89 -15.28
CA ALA A 458 7.67 -12.82 -15.37
C ALA A 458 7.02 -13.58 -14.20
N VAL A 459 6.01 -12.99 -13.56
CA VAL A 459 5.25 -13.55 -12.43
C VAL A 459 3.81 -13.77 -12.87
N ALA A 460 3.24 -14.93 -12.58
CA ALA A 460 1.86 -15.21 -12.97
C ALA A 460 0.84 -14.41 -12.14
N ASP A 461 -0.37 -14.21 -12.66
CA ASP A 461 -1.42 -13.44 -11.99
C ASP A 461 -1.88 -14.03 -10.64
N ASP A 462 -1.66 -15.33 -10.42
CA ASP A 462 -1.93 -16.04 -9.17
C ASP A 462 -0.69 -16.16 -8.25
N GLU A 463 0.45 -15.60 -8.66
CA GLU A 463 1.71 -15.67 -7.95
C GLU A 463 2.11 -14.33 -7.32
N ILE A 464 2.88 -14.41 -6.24
CA ILE A 464 3.53 -13.25 -5.65
C ILE A 464 5.03 -13.52 -5.49
N ALA A 465 5.84 -12.56 -5.95
CA ALA A 465 7.28 -12.63 -5.85
C ALA A 465 7.74 -12.30 -4.43
N ARG A 466 8.54 -13.21 -3.84
CA ARG A 466 9.16 -13.01 -2.52
C ARG A 466 10.60 -13.53 -2.52
N ILE A 467 11.41 -12.98 -1.62
CA ILE A 467 12.77 -13.43 -1.37
C ILE A 467 12.95 -13.84 0.09
N ARG A 468 13.88 -14.77 0.33
CA ARG A 468 14.40 -15.08 1.67
C ARG A 468 15.77 -14.45 1.83
N SER A 469 16.19 -14.21 3.07
CA SER A 469 17.54 -13.74 3.36
C SER A 469 18.63 -14.67 2.81
N THR A 470 18.37 -15.98 2.75
CA THR A 470 19.24 -17.00 2.15
C THR A 470 19.34 -16.91 0.62
N ASN A 471 18.35 -16.30 -0.02
CA ASN A 471 18.25 -16.21 -1.47
C ASN A 471 18.75 -14.86 -1.99
N LEU A 472 19.23 -13.97 -1.12
CA LEU A 472 19.75 -12.65 -1.48
C LEU A 472 21.22 -12.53 -1.09
N THR A 473 22.07 -12.75 -2.09
CA THR A 473 23.53 -12.66 -1.98
C THR A 473 23.99 -11.36 -2.63
N VAL A 474 24.60 -10.50 -1.84
CA VAL A 474 25.23 -9.25 -2.29
C VAL A 474 26.71 -9.39 -1.93
N ASN A 475 27.56 -9.51 -2.93
CA ASN A 475 29.00 -9.75 -2.77
C ASN A 475 29.83 -8.49 -2.98
#